data_AF-A0A091BI96-F1
#
_entry.id   AF-A0A091BI96-F1
#
_cell.length_a   1.000
_cell.length_b   1.000
_cell.length_c   1.000
_cell.angle_alpha   90.00
_cell.angle_beta   90.00
_cell.angle_gamma   90.00
#
_symmetry.space_group_name_H-M   'P 1'
#
loop_
_entity.id
_entity.type
_entity.pdbx_description
1 polymer ?
#
loop_
_entity_poly.entity_id
_entity_poly.type
_entity_poly.pdbx_seq_one_letter_code
_entity_poly.pdbx_strand_id
1 'polypeptide(L)'
;MFALAQCGDPALAEPALAATLRAFADEAPREPLAQWPFRFWTLLMRQPQLLEAGQGGDLLAQLTPGPRAALLLRLVAGLDFAHAAQVLGVREPAYRHALSRVLEQASPADLRQWRETLQARVRDLPDERIAALAQWRAQALSARDEPSPRPTPVAPPTAPVRGRRTGLAVFALVVLALAFVATYLWPLGPRLAPGQSEALPTEVVPVSPALDDATVVTHPDYLQIARPQDETIARDLGLLSWIGAGSPGVVDEAPLSTLEEAQELESSAPDADAEGGP
;
A
#
# COMPACT_ATOMS: atom_id res chain seq x y z
N MET A 1 1.16 14.85 2.17
CA MET A 1 -0.25 14.48 2.39
C MET A 1 -0.49 13.72 3.69
N PHE A 2 0.17 12.59 3.97
CA PHE A 2 -0.01 11.87 5.24
C PHE A 2 0.16 12.77 6.48
N ALA A 3 1.30 13.47 6.59
CA ALA A 3 1.59 14.33 7.73
C ALA A 3 0.53 15.44 7.92
N LEU A 4 0.13 16.10 6.82
CA LEU A 4 -0.95 17.09 6.81
C LEU A 4 -2.28 16.51 7.26
N ALA A 5 -2.65 15.32 6.78
CA ALA A 5 -3.90 14.66 7.17
C ALA A 5 -3.90 14.18 8.62
N GLN A 6 -2.72 13.89 9.15
CA GLN A 6 -2.53 13.42 10.51
C GLN A 6 -2.63 14.58 11.52
N CYS A 7 -1.89 15.68 11.32
CA CYS A 7 -1.85 16.81 12.25
C CYS A 7 -2.80 17.97 11.88
N GLY A 8 -3.31 18.04 10.65
CA GLY A 8 -4.21 19.10 10.19
C GLY A 8 -3.57 20.48 10.00
N ASP A 9 -2.27 20.63 10.28
CA ASP A 9 -1.56 21.90 10.23
C ASP A 9 -0.26 21.80 9.40
N PRO A 10 -0.11 22.57 8.31
CA PRO A 10 1.12 22.60 7.51
C PRO A 10 2.34 23.06 8.30
N ALA A 11 2.19 23.96 9.28
CA ALA A 11 3.30 24.45 10.09
C ALA A 11 3.93 23.33 10.95
N LEU A 12 3.15 22.30 11.29
CA LEU A 12 3.63 21.10 11.98
C LEU A 12 4.01 19.97 11.01
N ALA A 13 3.31 19.82 9.91
CA ALA A 13 3.55 18.73 8.96
C ALA A 13 4.88 18.86 8.20
N GLU A 14 5.21 20.06 7.75
CA GLU A 14 6.40 20.33 6.93
C GLU A 14 7.71 20.08 7.68
N PRO A 15 7.94 20.63 8.90
CA PRO A 15 9.16 20.33 9.65
C PRO A 15 9.29 18.86 10.03
N ALA A 16 8.18 18.16 10.32
CA ALA A 16 8.18 16.72 10.61
C ALA A 16 8.66 15.92 9.41
N LEU A 17 8.17 16.27 8.22
CA LEU A 17 8.56 15.61 6.99
C LEU A 17 10.03 15.89 6.64
N ALA A 18 10.48 17.14 6.78
CA ALA A 18 11.87 17.50 6.54
C ALA A 18 12.83 16.79 7.51
N ALA A 19 12.47 16.67 8.79
CA ALA A 19 13.24 15.90 9.77
C ALA A 19 13.29 14.41 9.45
N THR A 20 12.15 13.85 9.01
CA THR A 20 12.06 12.44 8.59
C THR A 20 12.91 12.18 7.35
N LEU A 21 12.89 13.06 6.34
CA LEU A 21 13.71 12.93 5.13
C LEU A 21 15.21 12.94 5.46
N ARG A 22 15.65 13.80 6.37
CA ARG A 22 17.04 13.82 6.86
C ARG A 22 17.42 12.51 7.56
N ALA A 23 16.65 12.08 8.55
CA ALA A 23 16.91 10.83 9.25
C ALA A 23 16.89 9.61 8.30
N PHE A 24 15.97 9.60 7.35
CA PHE A 24 15.87 8.54 6.35
C PHE A 24 17.06 8.54 5.38
N ALA A 25 17.55 9.71 4.94
CA ALA A 25 18.74 9.80 4.10
C ALA A 25 19.99 9.22 4.77
N ASP A 26 20.08 9.36 6.10
CA ASP A 26 21.15 8.76 6.90
C ASP A 26 21.00 7.25 7.05
N GLU A 27 19.78 6.73 7.28
CA GLU A 27 19.52 5.30 7.54
C GLU A 27 19.47 4.44 6.26
N ALA A 28 18.88 4.95 5.17
CA ALA A 28 18.59 4.20 3.94
C ALA A 28 19.77 3.40 3.34
N PRO A 29 21.02 3.92 3.31
CA PRO A 29 22.16 3.19 2.74
C PRO A 29 22.52 1.89 3.48
N ARG A 30 22.09 1.74 4.73
CA ARG A 30 22.42 0.58 5.58
C ARG A 30 21.35 -0.50 5.52
N GLU A 31 20.22 -0.21 4.87
CA GLU A 31 19.03 -1.05 4.90
C GLU A 31 18.69 -1.57 3.49
N PRO A 32 18.19 -2.81 3.36
CA PRO A 32 17.66 -3.33 2.10
C PRO A 32 16.54 -2.45 1.55
N LEU A 33 16.52 -2.25 0.23
CA LEU A 33 15.55 -1.37 -0.44
C LEU A 33 14.08 -1.77 -0.17
N ALA A 34 13.80 -3.06 0.02
CA ALA A 34 12.47 -3.55 0.39
C ALA A 34 11.98 -3.04 1.76
N GLN A 35 12.90 -2.68 2.67
CA GLN A 35 12.57 -2.22 4.03
C GLN A 35 12.41 -0.69 4.11
N TRP A 36 12.79 0.02 3.03
CA TRP A 36 12.77 1.48 3.00
C TRP A 36 11.39 2.08 3.28
N PRO A 37 10.27 1.62 2.68
CA PRO A 37 8.96 2.20 2.97
C PRO A 37 8.62 2.05 4.45
N PHE A 38 8.81 0.85 5.02
CA PHE A 38 8.56 0.57 6.43
C PHE A 38 9.39 1.49 7.36
N ARG A 39 10.69 1.65 7.08
CA ARG A 39 11.57 2.55 7.84
C ARG A 39 11.14 4.01 7.75
N PHE A 40 10.81 4.48 6.56
CA PHE A 40 10.32 5.83 6.35
C PHE A 40 9.06 6.11 7.19
N TRP A 41 8.06 5.23 7.14
CA TRP A 41 6.82 5.39 7.92
C TRP A 41 7.08 5.33 9.43
N THR A 42 8.00 4.48 9.87
CA THR A 42 8.42 4.41 11.27
C THR A 42 9.07 5.72 11.74
N LEU A 43 9.98 6.29 10.94
CA LEU A 43 10.62 7.57 11.24
C LEU A 43 9.62 8.73 11.25
N LEU A 44 8.64 8.70 10.34
CA LEU A 44 7.57 9.69 10.30
C LEU A 44 6.69 9.62 11.55
N MET A 45 6.26 8.42 11.95
CA MET A 45 5.40 8.23 13.14
C MET A 45 6.12 8.50 14.47
N ARG A 46 7.45 8.57 14.47
CA ARG A 46 8.23 9.00 15.65
C ARG A 46 8.19 10.51 15.89
N GLN A 47 7.71 11.31 14.93
CA GLN A 47 7.63 12.76 15.09
C GLN A 47 6.49 13.12 16.06
N PRO A 48 6.78 13.65 17.27
CA PRO A 48 5.75 13.87 18.30
C PRO A 48 4.70 14.90 17.85
N GLN A 49 5.10 15.89 17.06
CA GLN A 49 4.22 16.91 16.48
C GLN A 49 3.13 16.36 15.54
N LEU A 50 3.26 15.12 15.04
CA LEU A 50 2.21 14.45 14.28
C LEU A 50 1.20 13.70 15.16
N LEU A 51 1.58 13.42 16.41
CA LEU A 51 0.72 12.72 17.37
C LEU A 51 -0.08 13.70 18.24
N GLU A 52 0.36 14.96 18.30
CA GLU A 52 -0.41 16.04 18.89
C GLU A 52 -1.69 16.27 18.07
N ALA A 53 -2.83 16.31 18.76
CA ALA A 53 -4.12 16.57 18.13
C ALA A 53 -4.16 18.02 17.64
N GLY A 54 -3.70 18.25 16.41
CA GLY A 54 -3.87 19.55 15.78
C GLY A 54 -5.35 19.84 15.57
N GLN A 55 -5.74 21.08 15.86
CA GLN A 55 -7.11 21.58 15.78
C GLN A 55 -7.49 21.96 14.34
N GLY A 56 -6.59 21.74 13.37
CA GLY A 56 -6.83 22.02 11.97
C GLY A 56 -8.02 21.21 11.46
N GLY A 57 -8.99 21.92 10.88
CA GLY A 57 -10.28 21.41 10.40
C GLY A 57 -10.16 20.52 9.16
N ASP A 58 -9.31 19.50 9.22
CA ASP A 58 -9.20 18.51 8.17
C ASP A 58 -10.33 17.46 8.26
N LEU A 59 -10.57 16.77 7.17
CA LEU A 59 -11.64 15.79 6.97
C LEU A 59 -11.58 14.62 7.97
N LEU A 60 -10.41 14.32 8.53
CA LEU A 60 -10.23 13.30 9.58
C LEU A 60 -10.08 13.90 11.00
N ALA A 61 -10.26 15.21 11.18
CA ALA A 61 -10.07 15.90 12.45
C ALA A 61 -10.98 15.36 13.57
N GLN A 62 -12.12 14.76 13.21
CA GLN A 62 -13.08 14.15 14.13
C GLN A 62 -12.57 12.84 14.75
N LEU A 63 -11.59 12.17 14.12
CA LEU A 63 -11.00 10.94 14.64
C LEU A 63 -9.91 11.24 15.66
N THR A 64 -9.77 10.42 16.70
CA THR A 64 -8.63 10.54 17.63
C THR A 64 -7.30 10.23 16.92
N PRO A 65 -6.15 10.78 17.36
CA PRO A 65 -4.88 10.70 16.63
C PRO A 65 -4.41 9.28 16.30
N GLY A 66 -4.63 8.31 17.20
CA GLY A 66 -4.23 6.92 17.01
C GLY A 66 -5.02 6.19 15.91
N PRO A 67 -6.36 6.10 16.01
CA PRO A 67 -7.21 5.55 14.95
C PRO A 67 -7.08 6.30 13.62
N ARG A 68 -6.87 7.62 13.65
CA ARG A 68 -6.55 8.43 12.46
C ARG A 68 -5.27 7.96 11.79
N ALA A 69 -4.18 7.80 12.55
CA ALA A 69 -2.91 7.31 12.02
C ALA A 69 -3.05 5.88 11.46
N ALA A 70 -3.79 5.01 12.16
CA ALA A 70 -4.04 3.65 11.71
C ALA A 70 -4.76 3.60 10.36
N LEU A 71 -5.80 4.42 10.19
CA LEU A 71 -6.53 4.56 8.92
C LEU A 71 -5.63 5.13 7.81
N LEU A 72 -4.86 6.18 8.11
CA LEU A 72 -3.97 6.81 7.12
C LEU A 72 -2.84 5.87 6.67
N LEU A 73 -2.31 5.02 7.54
CA LEU A 73 -1.33 4.00 7.15
C LEU A 73 -1.94 2.97 6.18
N ARG A 74 -3.23 2.68 6.32
CA ARG A 74 -3.94 1.80 5.39
C ARG A 74 -4.25 2.48 4.06
N LEU A 75 -4.75 3.71 4.09
CA LEU A 75 -5.25 4.41 2.91
C LEU A 75 -4.15 5.09 2.09
N VAL A 76 -3.18 5.72 2.75
CA VAL A 76 -2.14 6.53 2.10
C VAL A 76 -0.83 5.75 1.97
N ALA A 77 -0.42 5.05 3.02
CA ALA A 77 0.83 4.27 2.98
C ALA A 77 0.67 2.89 2.33
N GLY A 78 -0.57 2.39 2.19
CA GLY A 78 -0.85 1.10 1.55
C GLY A 78 -0.29 -0.11 2.30
N LEU A 79 0.08 0.05 3.57
CA LEU A 79 0.70 -1.01 4.37
C LEU A 79 -0.31 -2.11 4.73
N ASP A 80 0.18 -3.34 4.84
CA ASP A 80 -0.60 -4.42 5.44
C ASP A 80 -0.74 -4.26 6.96
N PHE A 81 -1.59 -5.09 7.58
CA PHE A 81 -1.88 -5.01 9.01
C PHE A 81 -0.64 -5.20 9.90
N ALA A 82 0.24 -6.13 9.53
CA ALA A 82 1.41 -6.46 10.34
C ALA A 82 2.44 -5.32 10.32
N HIS A 83 2.74 -4.78 9.15
CA HIS A 83 3.67 -3.67 8.99
C HIS A 83 3.10 -2.36 9.56
N ALA A 84 1.81 -2.08 9.36
CA ALA A 84 1.19 -0.88 9.94
C ALA A 84 1.18 -0.93 11.49
N ALA A 85 0.92 -2.10 12.08
CA ALA A 85 1.00 -2.29 13.52
C ALA A 85 2.43 -2.06 14.06
N GLN A 86 3.43 -2.60 13.36
CA GLN A 86 4.83 -2.40 13.70
C GLN A 86 5.27 -0.93 13.61
N VAL A 87 4.83 -0.20 12.58
CA VAL A 87 5.10 1.25 12.44
C VAL A 87 4.54 2.03 13.63
N LEU A 88 3.35 1.68 14.12
CA LEU A 88 2.75 2.29 15.31
C LEU A 88 3.33 1.78 16.65
N GLY A 89 4.20 0.77 16.62
CA GLY A 89 4.75 0.15 17.83
C GLY A 89 3.71 -0.62 18.66
N VAL A 90 2.64 -1.11 18.03
CA VAL A 90 1.57 -1.88 18.69
C VAL A 90 1.49 -3.31 18.15
N ARG A 91 0.82 -4.19 18.88
CA ARG A 91 0.53 -5.55 18.40
C ARG A 91 -0.53 -5.50 17.30
N GLU A 92 -0.44 -6.39 16.32
CA GLU A 92 -1.40 -6.45 15.20
C GLU A 92 -2.88 -6.55 15.64
N PRO A 93 -3.27 -7.35 16.67
CA PRO A 93 -4.65 -7.36 17.13
C PRO A 93 -5.12 -6.00 17.67
N ALA A 94 -4.23 -5.23 18.30
CA ALA A 94 -4.56 -3.90 18.80
C ALA A 94 -4.75 -2.91 17.64
N TYR A 95 -3.93 -3.03 16.58
CA TYR A 95 -4.10 -2.26 15.34
C TYR A 95 -5.45 -2.56 14.66
N ARG A 96 -5.79 -3.85 14.48
CA ARG A 96 -7.07 -4.27 13.88
C ARG A 96 -8.26 -3.76 14.68
N HIS A 97 -8.17 -3.81 16.01
CA HIS A 97 -9.20 -3.27 16.89
C HIS A 97 -9.33 -1.75 16.75
N ALA A 98 -8.22 -1.00 16.72
CA ALA A 98 -8.27 0.45 16.50
C ALA A 98 -8.93 0.79 15.15
N LEU A 99 -8.66 0.02 14.09
CA LEU A 99 -9.28 0.21 12.79
C LEU A 99 -10.77 -0.15 12.80
N SER A 100 -11.18 -1.25 13.45
CA SER A 100 -12.59 -1.63 13.52
C SER A 100 -13.44 -0.55 14.19
N ARG A 101 -12.90 0.11 15.22
CA ARG A 101 -13.58 1.25 15.88
C ARG A 101 -13.85 2.42 14.94
N VAL A 102 -12.94 2.69 14.00
CA VAL A 102 -13.17 3.73 12.98
C VAL A 102 -14.23 3.28 11.98
N LEU A 103 -14.17 2.02 11.54
CA LEU A 103 -15.11 1.46 10.58
C LEU A 103 -16.53 1.31 11.15
N GLU A 104 -16.67 1.09 12.46
CA GLU A 104 -17.96 1.10 13.18
C GLU A 104 -18.58 2.50 13.22
N GLN A 105 -17.76 3.55 13.21
CA GLN A 105 -18.19 4.95 13.32
C GLN A 105 -18.42 5.62 11.96
N ALA A 106 -17.79 5.10 10.90
CA ALA A 106 -17.84 5.67 9.56
C ALA A 106 -18.75 4.86 8.65
N SER A 107 -19.59 5.52 7.86
CA SER A 107 -20.36 4.83 6.83
C SER A 107 -19.45 4.44 5.63
N PRO A 108 -19.83 3.44 4.81
CA PRO A 108 -19.11 3.12 3.58
C PRO A 108 -19.00 4.31 2.61
N ALA A 109 -19.97 5.24 2.65
CA ALA A 109 -19.94 6.48 1.88
C ALA A 109 -18.85 7.44 2.40
N ASP A 110 -18.74 7.60 3.72
CA ASP A 110 -17.70 8.44 4.34
C ASP A 110 -16.30 7.92 4.00
N LEU A 111 -16.06 6.61 4.14
CA LEU A 111 -14.78 5.98 3.81
C LEU A 111 -14.39 6.21 2.33
N ARG A 112 -15.37 6.12 1.44
CA ARG A 112 -15.17 6.40 0.00
C ARG A 112 -14.83 7.86 -0.23
N GLN A 113 -15.60 8.78 0.34
CA GLN A 113 -15.37 10.22 0.24
C GLN A 113 -13.99 10.59 0.79
N TRP A 114 -13.57 9.99 1.91
CA TRP A 114 -12.26 10.23 2.49
C TRP A 114 -11.13 9.79 1.59
N ARG A 115 -11.24 8.58 1.03
CA ARG A 115 -10.25 8.05 0.07
C ARG A 115 -10.15 8.93 -1.16
N GLU A 116 -11.28 9.29 -1.76
CA GLU A 116 -11.33 10.14 -2.96
C GLU A 116 -10.76 11.53 -2.70
N THR A 117 -11.11 12.14 -1.55
CA THR A 117 -10.57 13.46 -1.16
C THR A 117 -9.06 13.40 -0.94
N LEU A 118 -8.56 12.37 -0.25
CA LEU A 118 -7.12 12.18 -0.05
C LEU A 118 -6.38 11.96 -1.38
N GLN A 119 -6.95 11.16 -2.28
CA GLN A 119 -6.39 10.92 -3.62
C GLN A 119 -6.39 12.18 -4.48
N ALA A 120 -7.50 12.93 -4.51
CA ALA A 120 -7.60 14.19 -5.22
C ALA A 120 -6.54 15.18 -4.73
N ARG A 121 -6.36 15.32 -3.41
CA ARG A 121 -5.31 16.20 -2.86
C ARG A 121 -3.88 15.75 -3.18
N VAL A 122 -3.62 14.45 -3.32
CA VAL A 122 -2.31 13.95 -3.77
C VAL A 122 -2.09 14.27 -5.25
N ARG A 123 -3.14 14.11 -6.07
CA ARG A 123 -3.09 14.38 -7.51
C ARG A 123 -2.95 15.87 -7.82
N ASP A 124 -3.70 16.70 -7.10
CA ASP A 124 -3.82 18.14 -7.33
C ASP A 124 -2.82 18.91 -6.44
N LEU A 125 -1.66 18.30 -6.16
CA LEU A 125 -0.62 18.90 -5.32
C LEU A 125 0.00 20.10 -6.07
N PRO A 126 0.06 21.31 -5.47
CA PRO A 126 0.63 22.48 -6.17
C PRO A 126 2.10 22.28 -6.51
N ASP A 127 2.52 22.78 -7.68
CA ASP A 127 3.93 22.67 -8.14
C ASP A 127 4.92 23.27 -7.13
N GLU A 128 4.55 24.35 -6.45
CA GLU A 128 5.33 24.94 -5.36
C GLU A 128 5.63 23.95 -4.24
N ARG A 129 4.66 23.09 -3.90
CA ARG A 129 4.81 22.05 -2.87
C ARG A 129 5.69 20.91 -3.36
N ILE A 130 5.57 20.53 -4.64
CA ILE A 130 6.45 19.54 -5.27
C ILE A 130 7.90 20.04 -5.26
N ALA A 131 8.12 21.31 -5.62
CA ALA A 131 9.43 21.94 -5.61
C ALA A 131 10.03 22.01 -4.20
N ALA A 132 9.24 22.40 -3.18
CA ALA A 132 9.68 22.40 -1.79
C ALA A 132 10.08 21.00 -1.30
N LEU A 133 9.31 19.95 -1.65
CA LEU A 133 9.65 18.56 -1.32
C LEU A 133 10.96 18.11 -1.98
N ALA A 134 11.15 18.46 -3.26
CA ALA A 134 12.38 18.17 -3.98
C ALA A 134 13.59 18.88 -3.35
N GLN A 135 13.40 20.13 -2.92
CA GLN A 135 14.42 20.91 -2.23
C GLN A 135 14.81 20.28 -0.88
N TRP A 136 13.85 19.86 -0.05
CA TRP A 136 14.18 19.19 1.22
C TRP A 136 14.88 17.86 1.02
N ARG A 137 14.51 17.09 -0.01
CA ARG A 137 15.21 15.86 -0.37
C ARG A 137 16.65 16.16 -0.80
N ALA A 138 16.87 17.16 -1.64
CA ALA A 138 18.20 17.56 -2.07
C ALA A 138 19.06 18.00 -0.87
N GLN A 139 18.51 18.83 0.01
CA GLN A 139 19.18 19.27 1.25
C GLN A 139 19.54 18.08 2.16
N ALA A 140 18.64 17.12 2.33
CA ALA A 140 18.89 15.92 3.14
C ALA A 140 20.04 15.06 2.57
N LEU A 141 20.12 14.95 1.24
CA LEU A 141 21.21 14.21 0.58
C LEU A 141 22.54 14.98 0.67
N SER A 142 22.53 16.29 0.45
CA SER A 142 23.74 17.13 0.54
C SER A 142 24.30 17.20 1.97
N ALA A 143 23.44 17.29 2.99
CA ALA A 143 23.87 17.32 4.39
C ALA A 143 24.55 16.02 4.84
N ARG A 144 24.25 14.89 4.18
CA ARG A 144 24.92 13.61 4.39
C ARG A 144 26.32 13.57 3.79
N ASP A 145 26.49 14.18 2.62
CA ASP A 145 27.77 14.21 1.89
C ASP A 145 28.75 15.23 2.48
N GLU A 146 28.26 16.19 3.26
CA GLU A 146 29.12 17.08 4.03
C GLU A 146 29.89 16.24 5.08
N PRO A 147 31.23 16.27 5.09
CA PRO A 147 32.00 15.55 6.08
C PRO A 147 31.64 16.09 7.46
N SER A 148 30.84 15.32 8.18
CA SER A 148 30.45 15.62 9.55
C SER A 148 31.72 16.00 10.32
N PRO A 149 31.82 17.22 10.89
CA PRO A 149 32.99 17.59 11.65
C PRO A 149 33.15 16.53 12.72
N ARG A 150 34.31 15.85 12.72
CA ARG A 150 34.69 14.93 13.80
C ARG A 150 34.33 15.66 15.09
N PRO A 151 33.51 15.09 15.98
CA PRO A 151 33.28 15.70 17.27
C PRO A 151 34.65 15.92 17.88
N THR A 152 35.06 17.18 18.00
CA THR A 152 36.15 17.55 18.87
C THR A 152 35.79 16.96 20.23
N PRO A 153 36.69 16.22 20.90
CA PRO A 153 36.41 15.70 22.22
C PRO A 153 36.13 16.90 23.13
N VAL A 154 34.85 17.23 23.32
CA VAL A 154 34.43 18.10 24.40
C VAL A 154 34.74 17.30 25.65
N ALA A 155 35.69 17.81 26.44
CA ALA A 155 36.04 17.23 27.72
C ALA A 155 34.74 16.96 28.50
N PRO A 156 34.56 15.73 29.02
CA PRO A 156 33.29 15.38 29.64
C PRO A 156 33.05 16.27 30.86
N PRO A 157 31.89 16.93 30.98
CA PRO A 157 31.48 17.47 32.26
C PRO A 157 31.35 16.30 33.23
N THR A 158 32.07 16.36 34.35
CA THR A 158 31.98 15.39 35.44
C THR A 158 30.57 15.39 36.01
N ALA A 159 29.73 14.46 35.55
CA ALA A 159 28.42 14.20 36.13
C ALA A 159 28.57 13.36 37.41
N PRO A 160 27.79 13.65 38.47
CA PRO A 160 27.85 12.87 39.70
C PRO A 160 27.30 11.45 39.47
N VAL A 161 28.03 10.47 39.98
CA VAL A 161 27.75 9.04 39.82
C VAL A 161 26.53 8.66 40.65
N ARG A 162 25.39 8.41 39.99
CA ARG A 162 24.22 7.77 40.60
C ARG A 162 24.42 6.24 40.61
N GLY A 163 25.27 5.79 41.54
CA GLY A 163 25.63 4.39 41.72
C GLY A 163 24.49 3.55 42.31
N ARG A 164 23.85 2.74 41.44
CA ARG A 164 23.24 1.41 41.71
C ARG A 164 22.27 0.97 40.62
N ARG A 165 21.71 1.89 39.81
CA ARG A 165 20.75 1.55 38.75
C ARG A 165 21.41 1.18 37.40
N THR A 166 22.62 1.66 37.15
CA THR A 166 23.40 1.34 35.94
C THR A 166 23.86 -0.12 35.92
N GLY A 167 24.21 -0.71 37.07
CA GLY A 167 24.56 -2.13 37.16
C GLY A 167 23.40 -3.06 36.74
N LEU A 168 22.17 -2.72 37.12
CA LEU A 168 20.98 -3.49 36.75
C LEU A 168 20.67 -3.37 35.24
N ALA A 169 20.84 -2.17 34.67
CA ALA A 169 20.62 -1.94 33.24
C ALA A 169 21.65 -2.68 32.38
N VAL A 170 22.93 -2.69 32.79
CA VAL A 170 23.98 -3.47 32.10
C VAL A 170 23.70 -4.96 32.20
N PHE A 171 23.29 -5.45 33.37
CA PHE A 171 22.95 -6.87 33.53
C PHE A 171 21.74 -7.28 32.67
N ALA A 172 20.68 -6.45 32.63
CA ALA A 172 19.53 -6.68 31.78
C ALA A 172 19.90 -6.68 30.28
N LEU A 173 20.80 -5.80 29.86
CA LEU A 173 21.28 -5.74 28.48
C LEU A 173 22.12 -6.97 28.11
N VAL A 174 22.95 -7.46 29.03
CA VAL A 174 23.72 -8.71 28.85
C VAL A 174 22.78 -9.92 28.75
N VAL A 175 21.76 -10.01 29.59
CA VAL A 175 20.75 -11.09 29.52
C VAL A 175 19.96 -11.02 28.21
N LEU A 176 19.59 -9.82 27.75
CA LEU A 176 18.89 -9.63 26.48
C LEU A 176 19.77 -10.01 25.28
N ALA A 177 21.06 -9.66 25.31
CA ALA A 177 22.02 -10.06 24.29
C ALA A 177 22.22 -11.59 24.27
N LEU A 178 22.26 -12.24 25.44
CA LEU A 178 22.39 -13.68 25.54
C LEU A 178 21.14 -14.39 24.98
N ALA A 179 19.94 -13.89 25.29
CA ALA A 179 18.69 -14.38 24.73
C ALA A 179 18.64 -14.19 23.20
N PHE A 180 19.15 -13.07 22.68
CA PHE A 180 19.24 -12.81 21.25
C PHE A 180 20.17 -13.80 20.54
N VAL A 181 21.33 -14.11 21.10
CA VAL A 181 22.25 -15.13 20.55
C VAL A 181 21.64 -16.53 20.61
N ALA A 182 20.90 -16.86 21.67
CA ALA A 182 20.21 -18.14 21.78
C ALA A 182 19.16 -18.35 20.67
N THR A 183 18.51 -17.27 20.20
CA THR A 183 17.58 -17.33 19.06
C THR A 183 18.27 -17.73 17.75
N TYR A 184 19.56 -17.43 17.58
CA TYR A 184 20.35 -17.82 16.40
C TYR A 184 21.01 -19.19 16.51
N LEU A 185 21.05 -19.76 17.71
CA LEU A 185 21.54 -21.13 17.95
C LEU A 185 20.43 -22.18 17.83
N TRP A 186 19.18 -21.77 17.60
CA TRP A 186 18.11 -22.70 17.27
C TRP A 186 18.31 -23.20 15.83
N PRO A 187 18.48 -24.52 15.60
CA PRO A 187 18.73 -25.03 14.27
C PRO A 187 17.48 -24.84 13.41
N LEU A 188 17.53 -23.88 12.49
CA LEU A 188 16.70 -23.91 11.29
C LEU A 188 16.97 -25.24 10.59
N GLY A 189 15.90 -25.92 10.17
CA GLY A 189 15.91 -27.24 9.56
C GLY A 189 16.89 -27.40 8.39
N PRO A 190 17.09 -28.64 7.93
CA PRO A 190 18.12 -28.99 6.97
C PRO A 190 18.03 -28.11 5.72
N ARG A 191 19.06 -27.27 5.51
CA ARG A 191 19.20 -26.49 4.28
C ARG A 191 19.53 -27.45 3.14
N LEU A 192 18.68 -27.48 2.12
CA LEU A 192 18.91 -28.24 0.90
C LEU A 192 20.16 -27.71 0.19
N ALA A 193 21.01 -28.63 -0.27
CA ALA A 193 22.19 -28.31 -1.04
C ALA A 193 21.83 -27.90 -2.49
N PRO A 194 22.71 -27.16 -3.19
CA PRO A 194 22.47 -26.78 -4.58
C PRO A 194 22.20 -28.02 -5.45
N GLY A 195 21.03 -28.07 -6.10
CA GLY A 195 20.61 -29.19 -6.95
C GLY A 195 19.61 -30.16 -6.31
N GLN A 196 19.21 -29.97 -5.05
CA GLN A 196 18.08 -30.70 -4.47
C GLN A 196 16.76 -29.95 -4.66
N SER A 197 15.75 -30.65 -5.18
CA SER A 197 14.36 -30.21 -5.23
C SER A 197 13.58 -30.89 -4.11
N GLU A 198 12.96 -30.09 -3.24
CA GLU A 198 11.97 -30.55 -2.28
C GLU A 198 10.58 -30.37 -2.90
N ALA A 199 9.76 -31.42 -2.86
CA ALA A 199 8.38 -31.34 -3.30
C ALA A 199 7.63 -30.43 -2.33
N LEU A 200 7.23 -29.25 -2.81
CA LEU A 200 6.37 -28.35 -2.05
C LEU A 200 5.07 -29.08 -1.68
N PRO A 201 4.49 -28.82 -0.49
CA PRO A 201 3.15 -29.28 -0.16
C PRO A 201 2.21 -28.88 -1.29
N THR A 202 1.44 -29.84 -1.83
CA THR A 202 0.46 -29.57 -2.88
C THR A 202 -0.47 -28.47 -2.40
N GLU A 203 -0.38 -27.31 -3.05
CA GLU A 203 -1.27 -26.19 -2.79
C GLU A 203 -2.69 -26.65 -3.09
N VAL A 204 -3.51 -26.72 -2.04
CA VAL A 204 -4.94 -27.00 -2.17
C VAL A 204 -5.55 -25.74 -2.76
N VAL A 205 -5.56 -25.66 -4.08
CA VAL A 205 -6.34 -24.65 -4.79
C VAL A 205 -7.78 -24.80 -4.30
N PRO A 206 -8.40 -23.77 -3.71
CA PRO A 206 -9.78 -23.87 -3.29
C PRO A 206 -10.60 -24.23 -4.52
N VAL A 207 -11.31 -25.37 -4.46
CA VAL A 207 -12.28 -25.76 -5.47
C VAL A 207 -13.23 -24.58 -5.61
N SER A 208 -13.25 -23.95 -6.79
CA SER A 208 -14.25 -22.93 -7.10
C SER A 208 -15.62 -23.50 -6.72
N PRO A 209 -16.45 -22.78 -5.96
CA PRO A 209 -17.77 -23.29 -5.59
C PRO A 209 -18.47 -23.71 -6.87
N ALA A 210 -18.98 -24.95 -6.91
CA ALA A 210 -19.79 -25.40 -8.03
C ALA A 210 -20.95 -24.41 -8.17
N LEU A 211 -20.95 -23.63 -9.24
CA LEU A 211 -22.09 -22.77 -9.53
C LEU A 211 -23.27 -23.69 -9.81
N ASP A 212 -24.38 -23.44 -9.11
CA ASP A 212 -25.65 -24.11 -9.39
C ASP A 212 -26.09 -23.77 -10.82
N ASP A 213 -26.56 -24.76 -11.59
CA ASP A 213 -26.94 -24.61 -13.00
C ASP A 213 -27.98 -23.49 -13.19
N ALA A 214 -28.87 -23.31 -12.22
CA ALA A 214 -29.83 -22.20 -12.21
C ALA A 214 -29.15 -20.81 -12.12
N THR A 215 -28.04 -20.71 -11.39
CA THR A 215 -27.24 -19.48 -11.28
C THR A 215 -26.47 -19.21 -12.57
N VAL A 216 -26.01 -20.27 -13.25
CA VAL A 216 -25.32 -20.15 -14.54
C VAL A 216 -26.27 -19.63 -15.62
N VAL A 217 -27.49 -20.18 -15.71
CA VAL A 217 -28.47 -19.81 -16.75
C VAL A 217 -29.07 -18.42 -16.53
N THR A 218 -29.10 -17.92 -15.29
CA THR A 218 -29.61 -16.58 -14.95
C THR A 218 -28.54 -15.49 -14.99
N HIS A 219 -27.28 -15.84 -15.25
CA HIS A 219 -26.20 -14.85 -15.34
C HIS A 219 -26.43 -13.93 -16.55
N PRO A 220 -26.29 -12.59 -16.40
CA PRO A 220 -26.49 -11.64 -17.52
C PRO A 220 -25.59 -11.93 -18.73
N ASP A 221 -24.43 -12.55 -18.49
CA ASP A 221 -23.45 -12.91 -19.51
C ASP A 221 -23.59 -14.36 -20.03
N TYR A 222 -24.66 -15.09 -19.67
CA TYR A 222 -24.86 -16.49 -20.04
C TYR A 222 -24.77 -16.72 -21.56
N LEU A 223 -25.32 -15.81 -22.38
CA LEU A 223 -25.28 -15.92 -23.84
C LEU A 223 -23.87 -15.80 -24.43
N GLN A 224 -22.93 -15.16 -23.73
CA GLN A 224 -21.52 -15.13 -24.15
C GLN A 224 -20.80 -16.42 -23.78
N ILE A 225 -21.13 -17.00 -22.62
CA ILE A 225 -20.51 -18.24 -22.12
C ILE A 225 -21.04 -19.48 -22.86
N ALA A 226 -22.30 -19.47 -23.31
CA ALA A 226 -22.94 -20.58 -24.01
C ALA A 226 -22.53 -20.72 -25.49
N ARG A 227 -21.69 -19.80 -26.01
CA ARG A 227 -21.24 -19.82 -27.41
C ARG A 227 -19.99 -20.70 -27.56
N PRO A 228 -20.04 -21.79 -28.34
CA PRO A 228 -18.90 -22.71 -28.48
C PRO A 228 -17.67 -22.07 -29.14
N GLN A 229 -17.86 -21.02 -29.95
CA GLN A 229 -16.78 -20.24 -30.56
C GLN A 229 -15.97 -19.41 -29.56
N ASP A 230 -16.58 -19.02 -28.42
CA ASP A 230 -15.96 -18.15 -27.42
C ASP A 230 -15.22 -18.96 -26.33
N GLU A 231 -15.40 -20.28 -26.29
CA GLU A 231 -14.73 -21.19 -25.35
C GLU A 231 -13.20 -21.17 -25.52
N THR A 232 -12.73 -21.12 -26.77
CA THR A 232 -11.29 -21.05 -27.08
C THR A 232 -10.70 -19.75 -26.57
N ILE A 233 -11.42 -18.64 -26.74
CA ILE A 233 -11.01 -17.31 -26.29
C ILE A 233 -11.00 -17.24 -24.75
N ALA A 234 -11.99 -17.82 -24.08
CA ALA A 234 -12.05 -17.88 -22.62
C ALA A 234 -10.87 -18.68 -22.02
N ARG A 235 -10.47 -19.78 -22.67
CA ARG A 235 -9.32 -20.59 -22.26
C ARG A 235 -8.00 -19.82 -22.42
N ASP A 236 -7.89 -19.03 -23.48
CA ASP A 236 -6.68 -18.27 -23.81
C ASP A 236 -6.68 -16.84 -23.22
N LEU A 237 -7.71 -16.46 -22.45
CA LEU A 237 -7.90 -15.09 -21.96
C LEU A 237 -6.75 -14.62 -21.06
N GLY A 238 -6.19 -15.51 -20.25
CA GLY A 238 -5.00 -15.24 -19.45
C GLY A 238 -3.78 -14.91 -20.33
N LEU A 239 -3.57 -15.68 -21.40
CA LEU A 239 -2.49 -15.45 -22.37
C LEU A 239 -2.71 -14.15 -23.16
N LEU A 240 -3.92 -13.92 -23.65
CA LEU A 240 -4.29 -12.72 -24.41
C LEU A 240 -4.17 -11.46 -23.55
N SER A 241 -4.59 -11.52 -22.27
CA SER A 241 -4.44 -10.40 -21.33
C SER A 241 -2.97 -10.07 -21.06
N TRP A 242 -2.10 -11.08 -21.03
CA TRP A 242 -0.66 -10.90 -20.86
C TRP A 242 0.00 -10.31 -22.11
N ILE A 243 -0.36 -10.80 -23.31
CA ILE A 243 0.11 -10.23 -24.59
C ILE A 243 -0.35 -8.76 -24.71
N GLY A 244 -1.60 -8.47 -24.36
CA GLY A 244 -2.15 -7.11 -24.36
C GLY A 244 -1.47 -6.18 -23.36
N ALA A 245 -1.16 -6.67 -22.16
CA ALA A 245 -0.45 -5.89 -21.14
C ALA A 245 1.00 -5.55 -21.52
N GLY A 246 1.61 -6.31 -22.43
CA GLY A 246 2.97 -6.11 -22.92
C GLY A 246 3.13 -5.17 -24.13
N SER A 247 2.02 -4.73 -24.75
CA SER A 247 2.07 -3.88 -25.96
C SER A 247 1.69 -2.43 -25.62
N PRO A 248 2.65 -1.48 -25.62
CA PRO A 248 2.33 -0.07 -25.45
C PRO A 248 1.67 0.46 -26.72
N GLY A 249 0.34 0.52 -26.70
CA GLY A 249 -0.46 1.33 -27.61
C GLY A 249 -0.94 0.63 -28.88
N VAL A 250 -1.89 -0.31 -28.75
CA VAL A 250 -3.01 -0.50 -29.69
C VAL A 250 -4.18 -1.03 -28.88
N VAL A 251 -4.98 -0.13 -28.30
CA VAL A 251 -6.40 -0.44 -28.10
C VAL A 251 -7.03 -0.05 -29.42
N ASP A 252 -7.00 -0.97 -30.40
CA ASP A 252 -7.84 -0.82 -31.58
C ASP A 252 -9.27 -1.03 -31.07
N GLU A 253 -10.00 0.08 -30.89
CA GLU A 253 -11.45 0.02 -31.01
C GLU A 253 -11.73 -0.58 -32.38
N ALA A 254 -12.11 -1.87 -32.40
CA ALA A 254 -12.58 -2.52 -33.60
C ALA A 254 -13.67 -1.63 -34.23
N PRO A 255 -13.58 -1.30 -35.52
CA PRO A 255 -14.49 -0.36 -36.14
C PRO A 255 -15.90 -0.96 -36.11
N LEU A 256 -16.85 -0.23 -35.55
CA LEU A 256 -18.30 -0.51 -35.52
C LEU A 256 -18.93 -0.60 -36.94
N SER A 257 -18.12 -0.64 -38.01
CA SER A 257 -18.56 -0.55 -39.40
C SER A 257 -19.18 -1.84 -39.96
N THR A 258 -19.11 -2.97 -39.25
CA THR A 258 -19.67 -4.25 -39.78
C THR A 258 -21.15 -4.45 -39.47
N LEU A 259 -21.77 -3.61 -38.64
CA LEU A 259 -23.20 -3.72 -38.33
C LEU A 259 -24.10 -2.92 -39.29
N GLU A 260 -23.56 -1.90 -39.97
CA GLU A 260 -24.34 -1.06 -40.91
C GLU A 260 -24.50 -1.76 -42.28
N GLU A 261 -23.49 -2.50 -42.73
CA GLU A 261 -23.49 -3.17 -44.04
C GLU A 261 -24.43 -4.40 -44.08
N ALA A 262 -24.71 -5.02 -42.92
CA ALA A 262 -25.70 -6.09 -42.81
C ALA A 262 -27.15 -5.58 -42.82
N GLN A 263 -27.38 -4.33 -42.40
CA GLN A 263 -28.71 -3.72 -42.35
C GLN A 263 -29.18 -3.19 -43.72
N GLU A 264 -28.23 -2.83 -44.60
CA GLU A 264 -28.54 -2.34 -45.94
C GLU A 264 -28.87 -3.47 -46.94
N LEU A 265 -28.34 -4.68 -46.70
CA LEU A 265 -28.65 -5.87 -47.52
C LEU A 265 -30.05 -6.46 -47.22
N GLU A 266 -30.60 -6.26 -46.03
CA GLU A 266 -31.93 -6.77 -45.67
C GLU A 266 -33.08 -5.83 -46.11
N SER A 267 -32.79 -4.55 -46.37
CA SER A 267 -33.78 -3.58 -46.86
C SER A 267 -33.99 -3.58 -48.38
N SER A 268 -33.23 -4.38 -49.14
CA SER A 268 -33.28 -4.42 -50.61
C SER A 268 -33.61 -5.83 -51.12
N ALA A 269 -34.78 -6.34 -50.74
CA ALA A 269 -35.43 -7.46 -51.43
C ALA A 269 -36.83 -7.01 -51.89
N PRO A 270 -37.16 -7.12 -53.19
CA PRO A 270 -38.32 -6.46 -53.78
C PRO A 270 -39.63 -7.20 -53.49
N ASP A 271 -40.65 -6.39 -53.24
CA ASP A 271 -42.08 -6.71 -53.19
C ASP A 271 -42.51 -7.34 -54.53
N ALA A 272 -42.84 -8.63 -54.51
CA ALA A 272 -43.38 -9.36 -55.66
C ALA A 272 -44.52 -10.28 -55.20
N ASP A 273 -45.73 -9.83 -55.51
CA ASP A 273 -46.93 -10.59 -55.92
C ASP A 273 -47.39 -11.75 -55.02
N ALA A 274 -48.57 -11.74 -54.39
CA ALA A 274 -49.94 -11.65 -54.90
C ALA A 274 -50.69 -12.96 -54.62
N GLU A 275 -52.00 -12.80 -54.34
CA GLU A 275 -53.09 -13.76 -54.43
C GLU A 275 -53.33 -14.81 -53.32
N GLY A 276 -54.58 -14.83 -52.83
CA GLY A 276 -55.15 -15.99 -52.13
C GLY A 276 -56.24 -15.66 -51.12
N GLY A 277 -57.32 -14.98 -51.54
CA GLY A 277 -58.56 -14.88 -50.74
C GLY A 277 -59.28 -16.24 -50.56
N PRO A 278 -60.24 -16.31 -49.61
CA PRO A 278 -60.80 -17.53 -49.00
C PRO A 278 -61.64 -18.43 -49.90
#